data_AF-A0A519VJK2-F1
#
_entry.id   AF-A0A519VJK2-F1
#
_cell.length_a   1.000
_cell.length_b   1.000
_cell.length_c   1.000
_cell.angle_alpha   90.00
_cell.angle_beta   90.00
_cell.angle_gamma   90.00
#
_symmetry.space_group_name_H-M   'P 1'
#
loop_
_entity.id
_entity.type
_entity.pdbx_description
1 polymer ?
#
loop_
_entity_poly.entity_id
_entity_poly.type
_entity_poly.pdbx_seq_one_letter_code
_entity_poly.pdbx_strand_id
1 'polypeptide(L)'
;AYARKKDFKAVPLNQTVTVGLSNKYKYSTSQNVIGIIKGSKRPEETIIYSAHWDHFGIGPKISGDSIYNGAVDNASGVAAMLSIAKAFQNSKEKPERSIVFLAVTGEEQGLLGSEYYAINPIYPLNKTVANLNMDALGFYGETKDISIKGKGQNEVEDYITNVLHDHGLEAIGDTRPSAGSYYRSDHFNFAKVGVPAIDIVNGFNSKEHGAKWGQEQRLGYNEKHYHQPSDAYSPQMNTDGFAQIANILFTVGYKLSNETTFPQWKSGSEFKAARDKSMKK
;
A
#
# COMPACT_ATOMS: atom_id res chain seq x y z
N ALA A 1 -19.04 19.04 23.97
CA ALA A 1 -18.07 20.03 23.43
C ALA A 1 -18.83 21.13 22.69
N TYR A 2 -18.79 22.38 23.17
CA TYR A 2 -19.56 23.51 22.62
C TYR A 2 -19.29 23.79 21.12
N ALA A 3 -18.05 23.58 20.67
CA ALA A 3 -17.63 23.76 19.28
C ALA A 3 -18.22 22.76 18.28
N ARG A 4 -18.93 21.72 18.74
CA ARG A 4 -19.53 20.70 17.86
C ARG A 4 -20.98 21.00 17.48
N LYS A 5 -21.56 22.11 17.95
CA LYS A 5 -22.93 22.51 17.58
C LYS A 5 -22.92 23.35 16.30
N LYS A 6 -23.91 23.14 15.43
CA LYS A 6 -24.05 23.86 14.14
C LYS A 6 -24.21 25.38 14.31
N ASP A 7 -24.74 25.81 15.46
CA ASP A 7 -24.96 27.20 15.85
C ASP A 7 -23.82 27.80 16.69
N PHE A 8 -22.70 27.08 16.83
CA PHE A 8 -21.55 27.57 17.59
C PHE A 8 -21.03 28.89 17.00
N LYS A 9 -20.94 29.90 17.85
CA LYS A 9 -20.22 31.14 17.56
C LYS A 9 -18.85 31.07 18.21
N ALA A 10 -17.81 31.31 17.41
CA ALA A 10 -16.44 31.36 17.90
C ALA A 10 -16.34 32.40 19.03
N VAL A 11 -15.68 32.03 20.12
CA VAL A 11 -15.39 32.92 21.25
C VAL A 11 -13.89 33.23 21.27
N PRO A 12 -13.48 34.48 21.47
CA PRO A 12 -12.07 34.81 21.59
C PRO A 12 -11.49 34.14 22.85
N LEU A 13 -10.37 33.45 22.69
CA LEU A 13 -9.69 32.79 23.82
C LEU A 13 -8.89 33.76 24.68
N ASN A 14 -8.61 34.97 24.18
CA ASN A 14 -7.78 36.00 24.85
C ASN A 14 -6.41 35.47 25.32
N GLN A 15 -5.85 34.50 24.57
CA GLN A 15 -4.51 33.97 24.80
C GLN A 15 -3.63 34.25 23.60
N THR A 16 -2.35 34.48 23.85
CA THR A 16 -1.31 34.59 22.83
C THR A 16 -0.37 33.41 22.95
N VAL A 17 -0.20 32.67 21.86
CA VAL A 17 0.79 31.59 21.76
C VAL A 17 1.82 32.01 20.72
N THR A 18 3.09 32.02 21.12
CA THR A 18 4.22 32.25 20.21
C THR A 18 4.94 30.92 20.01
N VAL A 19 5.06 30.49 18.75
CA VAL A 19 5.81 29.28 18.37
C VAL A 19 6.99 29.69 17.52
N GLY A 20 8.20 29.36 17.98
CA GLY A 20 9.42 29.46 17.18
C GLY A 20 9.83 28.09 16.68
N LEU A 21 10.07 27.96 15.37
CA LEU A 21 10.57 26.73 14.76
C LEU A 21 11.92 27.01 14.07
N SER A 22 12.96 26.29 14.51
CA SER A 22 14.28 26.33 13.88
C SER A 22 14.53 25.02 13.14
N ASN A 23 14.57 25.07 11.81
CA ASN A 23 14.76 23.88 10.98
C ASN A 23 16.20 23.79 10.45
N LYS A 24 16.76 22.57 10.45
CA LYS A 24 18.00 22.25 9.75
C LYS A 24 17.70 21.23 8.65
N TYR A 25 18.05 21.56 7.42
CA TYR A 25 17.86 20.66 6.28
C TYR A 25 19.10 19.82 6.03
N LYS A 26 18.91 18.54 5.74
CA LYS A 26 19.93 17.64 5.21
C LYS A 26 19.37 17.03 3.93
N TYR A 27 20.15 17.12 2.86
CA TYR A 27 19.81 16.50 1.59
C TYR A 27 20.50 15.14 1.50
N SER A 28 19.75 14.14 1.04
CA SER A 28 20.22 12.78 0.81
C SER A 28 19.70 12.31 -0.54
N THR A 29 20.45 11.44 -1.20
CA THR A 29 20.02 10.79 -2.44
C THR A 29 19.66 9.34 -2.13
N SER A 30 18.51 8.90 -2.64
CA SER A 30 18.10 7.49 -2.61
C SER A 30 17.56 7.09 -3.99
N GLN A 31 17.35 5.81 -4.22
CA GLN A 31 16.96 5.27 -5.54
C GLN A 31 15.72 4.39 -5.45
N ASN A 32 14.81 4.55 -6.40
CA ASN A 32 13.84 3.52 -6.73
C ASN A 32 14.55 2.39 -7.48
N VAL A 33 14.15 1.15 -7.27
CA VAL A 33 14.64 -0.03 -7.99
C VAL A 33 13.51 -0.63 -8.81
N ILE A 34 13.76 -0.88 -10.10
CA ILE A 34 12.75 -1.36 -11.04
C ILE A 34 13.20 -2.67 -11.67
N GLY A 35 12.37 -3.71 -11.51
CA GLY A 35 12.48 -4.97 -12.24
C GLY A 35 11.29 -5.14 -13.20
N ILE A 36 11.51 -5.86 -14.31
CA ILE A 36 10.45 -6.14 -15.28
C ILE A 36 10.46 -7.59 -15.75
N ILE A 37 9.29 -8.19 -15.82
CA ILE A 37 9.01 -9.40 -16.59
C ILE A 37 8.24 -8.95 -17.85
N LYS A 38 8.93 -8.94 -18.99
CA LYS A 38 8.37 -8.42 -20.25
C LYS A 38 7.21 -9.30 -20.73
N GLY A 39 6.06 -8.69 -21.03
CA GLY A 39 4.87 -9.39 -21.54
C GLY A 39 5.10 -10.12 -22.87
N SER A 40 4.27 -11.14 -23.15
CA SER A 40 4.37 -11.96 -24.36
C SER A 40 3.64 -11.36 -25.58
N LYS A 41 2.53 -10.63 -25.38
CA LYS A 41 1.69 -10.11 -26.47
C LYS A 41 1.50 -8.60 -26.45
N ARG A 42 1.39 -7.99 -25.26
CA ARG A 42 1.21 -6.55 -25.02
C ARG A 42 2.31 -6.02 -24.09
N PRO A 43 3.60 -6.15 -24.46
CA PRO A 43 4.72 -5.79 -23.59
C PRO A 43 4.78 -4.30 -23.20
N GLU A 44 4.05 -3.44 -23.91
CA GLU A 44 3.91 -2.02 -23.62
C GLU A 44 2.87 -1.70 -22.53
N GLU A 45 1.92 -2.61 -22.27
CA GLU A 45 0.96 -2.49 -21.18
C GLU A 45 1.58 -3.02 -19.88
N THR A 46 1.47 -2.26 -18.80
CA THR A 46 2.18 -2.56 -17.53
C THR A 46 1.22 -2.71 -16.36
N ILE A 47 1.47 -3.72 -15.52
CA ILE A 47 0.92 -3.84 -14.18
C ILE A 47 2.08 -3.60 -13.22
N ILE A 48 1.95 -2.61 -12.34
CA ILE A 48 3.02 -2.23 -11.41
C ILE A 48 2.70 -2.79 -10.04
N TYR A 49 3.57 -3.63 -9.50
CA TYR A 49 3.61 -3.98 -8.08
C TYR A 49 4.57 -3.01 -7.38
N SER A 50 4.12 -2.38 -6.30
CA SER A 50 4.96 -1.47 -5.50
C SER A 50 5.03 -1.87 -4.04
N ALA A 51 6.19 -1.61 -3.44
CA ALA A 51 6.43 -1.61 -2.00
C ALA A 51 7.61 -0.68 -1.74
N HIS A 52 7.60 0.10 -0.68
CA HIS A 52 8.80 0.86 -0.32
C HIS A 52 9.81 -0.03 0.39
N TRP A 53 11.09 0.20 0.10
CA TRP A 53 12.19 -0.56 0.70
C TRP A 53 12.90 0.19 1.82
N ASP A 54 12.66 1.50 1.96
CA ASP A 54 13.20 2.27 3.07
C ASP A 54 12.39 2.09 4.35
N HIS A 55 13.08 2.32 5.46
CA HIS A 55 12.49 2.68 6.74
C HIS A 55 13.35 3.80 7.36
N PHE A 56 13.30 4.05 8.67
CA PHE A 56 14.09 5.14 9.29
C PHE A 56 15.59 4.88 9.42
N GLY A 57 16.04 3.62 9.38
CA GLY A 57 17.46 3.28 9.54
C GLY A 57 17.97 3.59 10.97
N ILE A 58 18.93 4.52 11.12
CA ILE A 58 19.48 4.87 12.44
C ILE A 58 18.79 6.12 12.98
N GLY A 59 18.10 5.98 14.11
CA GLY A 59 17.35 7.06 14.77
C GLY A 59 17.62 7.17 16.28
N PRO A 60 16.78 7.93 17.01
CA PRO A 60 16.84 8.02 18.46
C PRO A 60 16.75 6.64 19.13
N LYS A 61 17.50 6.44 20.22
CA LYS A 61 17.49 5.17 20.95
C LYS A 61 16.20 4.98 21.74
N ILE A 62 15.60 3.80 21.60
CA ILE A 62 14.47 3.34 22.41
C ILE A 62 14.88 2.02 23.04
N SER A 63 14.84 1.95 24.37
CA SER A 63 15.28 0.77 25.13
C SER A 63 16.69 0.27 24.76
N GLY A 64 17.59 1.21 24.40
CA GLY A 64 18.98 0.92 24.04
C GLY A 64 19.25 0.64 22.56
N ASP A 65 18.22 0.42 21.75
CA ASP A 65 18.34 0.18 20.31
C ASP A 65 18.06 1.46 19.49
N SER A 66 18.90 1.74 18.49
CA SER A 66 18.76 2.88 17.58
C SER A 66 18.41 2.48 16.14
N ILE A 67 18.29 1.18 15.84
CA ILE A 67 18.06 0.70 14.48
C ILE A 67 16.57 0.42 14.29
N TYR A 68 15.97 1.14 13.35
CA TYR A 68 14.58 1.00 12.94
C TYR A 68 14.58 0.11 11.69
N ASN A 69 14.38 -1.20 11.92
CA ASN A 69 14.56 -2.23 10.90
C ASN A 69 13.41 -2.31 9.90
N GLY A 70 12.17 -2.14 10.37
CA GLY A 70 10.99 -2.08 9.50
C GLY A 70 10.58 -3.44 8.96
N ALA A 71 10.54 -4.44 9.84
CA ALA A 71 10.27 -5.82 9.43
C ALA A 71 8.84 -5.98 8.88
N VAL A 72 7.87 -5.37 9.54
CA VAL A 72 6.50 -5.25 9.05
C VAL A 72 6.40 -4.07 8.10
N ASP A 73 6.89 -2.90 8.49
CA ASP A 73 6.84 -1.66 7.71
C ASP A 73 8.24 -1.26 7.19
N ASN A 74 8.65 -1.66 5.98
CA ASN A 74 7.87 -2.43 5.00
C ASN A 74 8.67 -3.54 4.30
N ALA A 75 9.60 -4.17 5.04
CA ALA A 75 10.27 -5.37 4.54
C ALA A 75 9.25 -6.50 4.21
N SER A 76 8.10 -6.53 4.88
CA SER A 76 7.01 -7.47 4.58
C SER A 76 6.43 -7.28 3.17
N GLY A 77 6.16 -6.04 2.75
CA GLY A 77 5.70 -5.72 1.40
C GLY A 77 6.75 -6.03 0.34
N VAL A 78 8.02 -5.73 0.61
CA VAL A 78 9.14 -6.10 -0.28
C VAL A 78 9.25 -7.62 -0.42
N ALA A 79 9.13 -8.37 0.67
CA ALA A 79 9.17 -9.83 0.66
C ALA A 79 8.00 -10.44 -0.16
N ALA A 80 6.79 -9.87 -0.03
CA ALA A 80 5.64 -10.24 -0.85
C ALA A 80 5.88 -9.91 -2.34
N MET A 81 6.43 -8.74 -2.65
CA MET A 81 6.74 -8.33 -4.02
C MET A 81 7.70 -9.29 -4.72
N LEU A 82 8.79 -9.66 -4.03
CA LEU A 82 9.78 -10.61 -4.54
C LEU A 82 9.19 -12.02 -4.69
N SER A 83 8.30 -12.43 -3.77
CA SER A 83 7.58 -13.70 -3.87
C SER A 83 6.65 -13.75 -5.09
N ILE A 84 5.91 -12.66 -5.35
CA ILE A 84 5.08 -12.51 -6.55
C ILE A 84 5.94 -12.54 -7.82
N ALA A 85 7.10 -11.87 -7.83
CA ALA A 85 8.03 -11.91 -8.96
C ALA A 85 8.50 -13.34 -9.28
N LYS A 86 8.83 -14.11 -8.24
CA LYS A 86 9.17 -15.52 -8.36
C LYS A 86 7.98 -16.36 -8.88
N ALA A 87 6.76 -16.08 -8.44
CA ALA A 87 5.56 -16.77 -8.91
C ALA A 87 5.31 -16.53 -10.42
N PHE A 88 5.46 -15.29 -10.91
CA PHE A 88 5.37 -14.99 -12.35
C PHE A 88 6.50 -15.61 -13.18
N GLN A 89 7.73 -15.68 -12.66
CA GLN A 89 8.83 -16.38 -13.35
C GLN A 89 8.57 -17.88 -13.48
N ASN A 90 7.87 -18.47 -12.50
CA ASN A 90 7.54 -19.89 -12.47
C ASN A 90 6.16 -20.23 -13.06
N SER A 91 5.40 -19.25 -13.55
CA SER A 91 4.08 -19.50 -14.13
C SER A 91 4.22 -20.27 -15.44
N LYS A 92 3.32 -21.24 -15.67
CA LYS A 92 3.36 -22.09 -16.88
C LYS A 92 3.20 -21.25 -18.16
N GLU A 93 2.33 -20.26 -18.09
CA GLU A 93 2.12 -19.31 -19.18
C GLU A 93 2.74 -17.97 -18.81
N LYS A 94 3.37 -17.36 -19.81
CA LYS A 94 3.99 -16.05 -19.69
C LYS A 94 2.90 -14.98 -19.76
N PRO A 95 2.87 -13.99 -18.84
CA PRO A 95 1.85 -12.94 -18.85
C PRO A 95 1.84 -12.20 -20.19
N GLU A 96 0.64 -11.86 -20.69
CA GLU A 96 0.52 -11.14 -21.96
C GLU A 96 0.99 -9.69 -21.84
N ARG A 97 0.70 -9.05 -20.71
CA ARG A 97 1.19 -7.72 -20.30
C ARG A 97 2.52 -7.80 -19.55
N SER A 98 3.28 -6.71 -19.55
CA SER A 98 4.50 -6.62 -18.74
C SER A 98 4.17 -6.46 -17.26
N ILE A 99 4.89 -7.19 -16.40
CA ILE A 99 4.80 -7.07 -14.95
C ILE A 99 6.02 -6.28 -14.47
N VAL A 100 5.77 -5.19 -13.77
CA VAL A 100 6.79 -4.28 -13.26
C VAL A 100 6.81 -4.37 -11.74
N PHE A 101 7.99 -4.55 -11.17
CA PHE A 101 8.22 -4.53 -9.73
C PHE A 101 8.98 -3.26 -9.40
N LEU A 102 8.37 -2.38 -8.62
CA LEU A 102 8.89 -1.06 -8.29
C LEU A 102 9.11 -0.99 -6.78
N ALA A 103 10.35 -1.20 -6.35
CA ALA A 103 10.74 -0.92 -4.97
C ALA A 103 11.02 0.58 -4.84
N VAL A 104 10.15 1.32 -4.17
CA VAL A 104 10.28 2.78 -4.02
C VAL A 104 11.02 3.15 -2.73
N THR A 105 11.53 4.37 -2.66
CA THR A 105 12.27 4.89 -1.51
C THR A 105 11.68 6.21 -1.00
N GLY A 106 12.00 6.60 0.22
CA GLY A 106 11.56 7.86 0.81
C GLY A 106 10.06 7.89 1.06
N GLU A 107 9.43 6.74 1.25
CA GLU A 107 8.01 6.65 1.62
C GLU A 107 7.79 7.32 2.97
N GLU A 108 8.64 6.98 3.94
CA GLU A 108 8.59 7.45 5.32
C GLU A 108 8.80 8.95 5.47
N GLN A 109 9.30 9.59 4.41
CA GLN A 109 9.55 11.03 4.33
C GLN A 109 8.51 11.77 3.48
N GLY A 110 7.40 11.10 3.15
CA GLY A 110 6.28 11.67 2.42
C GLY A 110 6.12 11.14 1.00
N LEU A 111 6.26 9.83 0.80
CA LEU A 111 5.98 9.15 -0.48
C LEU A 111 6.88 9.62 -1.64
N LEU A 112 8.12 10.04 -1.35
CA LEU A 112 8.94 10.81 -2.29
C LEU A 112 9.32 10.01 -3.54
N GLY A 113 9.68 8.73 -3.39
CA GLY A 113 10.09 7.89 -4.49
C GLY A 113 8.94 7.53 -5.43
N SER A 114 7.78 7.16 -4.89
CA SER A 114 6.59 6.87 -5.70
C SER A 114 6.03 8.14 -6.34
N GLU A 115 6.10 9.30 -5.67
CA GLU A 115 5.73 10.59 -6.27
C GLU A 115 6.62 10.90 -7.46
N TYR A 116 7.94 10.80 -7.28
CA TYR A 116 8.91 11.04 -8.35
C TYR A 116 8.64 10.14 -9.56
N TYR A 117 8.39 8.85 -9.32
CA TYR A 117 8.05 7.91 -10.39
C TYR A 117 6.72 8.28 -11.09
N ALA A 118 5.66 8.58 -10.33
CA ALA A 118 4.34 8.86 -10.87
C ALA A 118 4.34 10.10 -11.80
N ILE A 119 5.14 11.12 -11.48
CA ILE A 119 5.25 12.34 -12.31
C ILE A 119 6.36 12.27 -13.38
N ASN A 120 7.32 11.33 -13.25
CA ASN A 120 8.36 11.04 -14.26
C ASN A 120 8.36 9.54 -14.63
N PRO A 121 7.26 8.99 -15.17
CA PRO A 121 7.12 7.56 -15.29
C PRO A 121 7.96 7.01 -16.45
N ILE A 122 8.64 5.89 -16.21
CA ILE A 122 9.35 5.16 -17.26
C ILE A 122 8.35 4.49 -18.23
N TYR A 123 7.22 4.02 -17.71
CA TYR A 123 6.15 3.43 -18.51
C TYR A 123 4.98 4.42 -18.63
N PRO A 124 4.46 4.69 -19.83
CA PRO A 124 3.38 5.65 -20.02
C PRO A 124 2.14 5.35 -19.17
N LEU A 125 1.60 6.37 -18.48
CA LEU A 125 0.46 6.21 -17.56
C LEU A 125 -0.81 5.69 -18.26
N ASN A 126 -1.02 6.04 -19.53
CA ASN A 126 -2.11 5.54 -20.38
C ASN A 126 -1.97 4.05 -20.72
N LYS A 127 -0.77 3.47 -20.56
CA LYS A 127 -0.46 2.05 -20.73
C LYS A 127 -0.24 1.32 -19.41
N THR A 128 -0.24 2.03 -18.28
CA THR A 128 -0.29 1.41 -16.96
C THR A 128 -1.74 1.01 -16.64
N VAL A 129 -1.95 -0.29 -16.43
CA VAL A 129 -3.24 -0.92 -16.16
C VAL A 129 -3.68 -0.66 -14.74
N ALA A 130 -2.80 -0.95 -13.78
CA ALA A 130 -3.03 -0.74 -12.37
C ALA A 130 -1.70 -0.67 -11.60
N ASN A 131 -1.75 -0.08 -10.42
CA ASN A 131 -0.75 -0.24 -9.38
C ASN A 131 -1.31 -1.10 -8.22
N LEU A 132 -0.60 -2.16 -7.87
CA LEU A 132 -0.91 -3.09 -6.79
C LEU A 132 0.16 -2.91 -5.70
N ASN A 133 -0.16 -2.15 -4.66
CA ASN A 133 0.76 -1.83 -3.57
C ASN A 133 0.66 -2.85 -2.44
N MET A 134 1.79 -3.07 -1.75
CA MET A 134 1.84 -3.79 -0.49
C MET A 134 2.58 -2.99 0.56
N ASP A 135 1.93 -2.75 1.68
CA ASP A 135 2.48 -2.01 2.80
C ASP A 135 1.99 -2.55 4.15
N ALA A 136 2.92 -2.78 5.08
CA ALA A 136 2.66 -3.24 6.45
C ALA A 136 1.75 -4.48 6.52
N LEU A 137 2.21 -5.61 5.97
CA LEU A 137 1.44 -6.87 5.94
C LEU A 137 1.34 -7.52 7.34
N GLY A 138 0.30 -8.34 7.55
CA GLY A 138 0.02 -8.94 8.86
C GLY A 138 0.98 -10.06 9.23
N PHE A 139 1.70 -9.91 10.35
CA PHE A 139 2.68 -10.88 10.88
C PHE A 139 2.04 -11.94 11.82
N TYR A 140 0.72 -12.00 11.86
CA TYR A 140 -0.07 -12.79 12.81
C TYR A 140 -0.91 -13.89 12.12
N GLY A 141 -0.40 -14.39 10.99
CA GLY A 141 -1.01 -15.46 10.21
C GLY A 141 -2.17 -15.01 9.34
N GLU A 142 -2.81 -15.98 8.69
CA GLU A 142 -3.91 -15.71 7.77
C GLU A 142 -5.16 -15.18 8.48
N THR A 143 -5.89 -14.30 7.80
CA THR A 143 -7.17 -13.76 8.26
C THR A 143 -8.32 -14.21 7.35
N LYS A 144 -9.55 -14.18 7.88
CA LYS A 144 -10.80 -14.44 7.14
C LYS A 144 -11.29 -13.19 6.41
N ASP A 145 -10.81 -12.02 6.79
CA ASP A 145 -11.13 -10.72 6.23
C ASP A 145 -9.86 -10.04 5.71
N ILE A 146 -9.98 -9.27 4.61
CA ILE A 146 -8.89 -8.50 4.01
C ILE A 146 -9.35 -7.06 3.88
N SER A 147 -8.54 -6.14 4.39
CA SER A 147 -8.81 -4.70 4.38
C SER A 147 -8.33 -4.09 3.08
N ILE A 148 -9.27 -3.56 2.29
CA ILE A 148 -9.01 -2.77 1.11
C ILE A 148 -8.95 -1.29 1.49
N LYS A 149 -7.78 -0.64 1.29
CA LYS A 149 -7.64 0.80 1.52
C LYS A 149 -8.37 1.55 0.41
N GLY A 150 -9.23 2.49 0.80
CA GLY A 150 -10.07 3.24 -0.14
C GLY A 150 -11.11 2.38 -0.86
N LYS A 151 -11.65 1.35 -0.22
CA LYS A 151 -12.77 0.55 -0.74
C LYS A 151 -13.89 1.49 -1.27
N GLY A 152 -14.32 1.29 -2.50
CA GLY A 152 -15.29 2.11 -3.25
C GLY A 152 -14.68 3.01 -4.32
N GLN A 153 -13.35 3.11 -4.42
CA GLN A 153 -12.68 4.08 -5.30
C GLN A 153 -12.53 3.60 -6.76
N ASN A 154 -12.10 2.36 -7.00
CA ASN A 154 -11.79 1.87 -8.35
C ASN A 154 -12.07 0.37 -8.51
N GLU A 155 -12.24 -0.07 -9.76
CA GLU A 155 -12.64 -1.44 -10.12
C GLU A 155 -11.59 -2.52 -9.80
N VAL A 156 -10.33 -2.17 -9.47
CA VAL A 156 -9.33 -3.17 -9.02
C VAL A 156 -9.83 -3.90 -7.77
N GLU A 157 -10.61 -3.22 -6.92
CA GLU A 157 -11.21 -3.83 -5.75
C GLU A 157 -12.22 -4.95 -6.07
N ASP A 158 -12.85 -4.92 -7.25
CA ASP A 158 -13.82 -5.93 -7.64
C ASP A 158 -13.10 -7.23 -8.02
N TYR A 159 -11.91 -7.12 -8.63
CA TYR A 159 -11.02 -8.27 -8.85
C TYR A 159 -10.59 -8.90 -7.52
N ILE A 160 -10.20 -8.06 -6.54
CA ILE A 160 -9.85 -8.53 -5.20
C ILE A 160 -11.05 -9.20 -4.55
N THR A 161 -12.21 -8.55 -4.54
CA THR A 161 -13.43 -9.07 -3.89
C THR A 161 -13.86 -10.41 -4.47
N ASN A 162 -13.73 -10.60 -5.79
CA ASN A 162 -14.02 -11.89 -6.43
C ASN A 162 -13.04 -12.98 -5.98
N VAL A 163 -11.73 -12.69 -5.93
CA VAL A 163 -10.74 -13.63 -5.39
C VAL A 163 -11.06 -13.97 -3.94
N LEU A 164 -11.39 -12.97 -3.11
CA LEU A 164 -11.74 -13.21 -1.71
C LEU A 164 -12.98 -14.11 -1.58
N HIS A 165 -14.03 -13.82 -2.35
CA HIS A 165 -15.25 -14.62 -2.38
C HIS A 165 -14.99 -16.09 -2.75
N ASP A 166 -14.19 -16.35 -3.79
CA ASP A 166 -13.85 -17.70 -4.24
C ASP A 166 -13.09 -18.51 -3.17
N HIS A 167 -12.40 -17.82 -2.25
CA HIS A 167 -11.69 -18.41 -1.13
C HIS A 167 -12.47 -18.36 0.20
N GLY A 168 -13.74 -17.94 0.19
CA GLY A 168 -14.56 -17.81 1.40
C GLY A 168 -14.05 -16.74 2.38
N LEU A 169 -13.39 -15.70 1.86
CA LEU A 169 -12.85 -14.56 2.59
C LEU A 169 -13.75 -13.32 2.41
N GLU A 170 -13.69 -12.41 3.37
CA GLU A 170 -14.46 -11.16 3.39
C GLU A 170 -13.61 -9.96 2.96
N ALA A 171 -14.14 -9.12 2.07
CA ALA A 171 -13.55 -7.83 1.74
C ALA A 171 -14.09 -6.73 2.68
N ILE A 172 -13.25 -6.18 3.55
CA ILE A 172 -13.63 -5.05 4.43
C ILE A 172 -12.97 -3.75 3.97
N GLY A 173 -13.59 -2.61 4.32
CA GLY A 173 -13.02 -1.29 4.08
C GLY A 173 -12.19 -0.77 5.26
N ASP A 174 -11.85 0.50 5.23
CA ASP A 174 -11.21 1.17 6.36
C ASP A 174 -12.19 1.31 7.54
N THR A 175 -11.86 0.69 8.67
CA THR A 175 -12.65 0.76 9.91
C THR A 175 -12.37 2.03 10.73
N ARG A 176 -11.38 2.83 10.33
CA ARG A 176 -10.97 4.09 10.97
C ARG A 176 -10.80 5.21 9.92
N PRO A 177 -11.88 5.67 9.26
CA PRO A 177 -11.79 6.66 8.19
C PRO A 177 -11.10 7.97 8.59
N SER A 178 -11.16 8.37 9.86
CA SER A 178 -10.45 9.56 10.36
C SER A 178 -8.92 9.43 10.35
N ALA A 179 -8.38 8.22 10.15
CA ALA A 179 -6.95 7.99 10.00
C ALA A 179 -6.45 8.29 8.58
N GLY A 180 -7.36 8.46 7.61
CA GLY A 180 -7.03 8.80 6.23
C GLY A 180 -6.15 7.77 5.53
N SER A 181 -6.24 6.48 5.86
CA SER A 181 -5.28 5.45 5.45
C SER A 181 -5.10 5.32 3.93
N TYR A 182 -6.12 5.66 3.14
CA TYR A 182 -6.00 5.67 1.67
C TYR A 182 -4.97 6.67 1.13
N TYR A 183 -4.66 7.73 1.89
CA TYR A 183 -3.78 8.82 1.45
C TYR A 183 -2.33 8.69 1.97
N ARG A 184 -1.97 7.52 2.51
CA ARG A 184 -0.80 7.34 3.39
C ARG A 184 0.21 6.29 2.93
N SER A 185 0.14 5.85 1.67
CA SER A 185 1.12 4.90 1.12
C SER A 185 1.25 5.12 -0.40
N ASP A 186 2.20 4.44 -1.03
CA ASP A 186 2.70 4.74 -2.38
C ASP A 186 1.64 4.63 -3.49
N HIS A 187 0.62 3.78 -3.32
CA HIS A 187 -0.51 3.68 -4.25
C HIS A 187 -1.20 5.03 -4.49
N PHE A 188 -1.20 5.91 -3.49
CA PHE A 188 -1.82 7.22 -3.60
C PHE A 188 -1.17 8.10 -4.67
N ASN A 189 0.15 8.00 -4.87
CA ASN A 189 0.83 8.75 -5.93
C ASN A 189 0.38 8.33 -7.34
N PHE A 190 0.10 7.04 -7.53
CA PHE A 190 -0.48 6.53 -8.77
C PHE A 190 -1.92 7.01 -8.96
N ALA A 191 -2.71 7.03 -7.88
CA ALA A 191 -4.06 7.58 -7.89
C ALA A 191 -4.09 9.05 -8.31
N LYS A 192 -3.20 9.90 -7.76
CA LYS A 192 -3.07 11.32 -8.12
C LYS A 192 -2.88 11.56 -9.62
N VAL A 193 -2.17 10.66 -10.31
CA VAL A 193 -1.92 10.74 -11.76
C VAL A 193 -2.91 9.90 -12.60
N GLY A 194 -3.95 9.38 -11.95
CA GLY A 194 -5.09 8.71 -12.55
C GLY A 194 -4.91 7.20 -12.76
N VAL A 195 -3.76 6.60 -12.47
CA VAL A 195 -3.61 5.14 -12.59
C VAL A 195 -4.45 4.47 -11.50
N PRO A 196 -5.37 3.54 -11.82
CA PRO A 196 -6.09 2.77 -10.81
C PRO A 196 -5.09 2.10 -9.87
N ALA A 197 -5.22 2.36 -8.57
CA ALA A 197 -4.24 1.94 -7.59
C ALA A 197 -4.92 1.43 -6.34
N ILE A 198 -4.35 0.41 -5.72
CA ILE A 198 -4.90 -0.22 -4.53
C ILE A 198 -3.80 -0.65 -3.57
N ASP A 199 -4.12 -0.63 -2.28
CA ASP A 199 -3.34 -1.21 -1.21
C ASP A 199 -4.27 -2.13 -0.38
N ILE A 200 -3.78 -3.33 -0.07
CA ILE A 200 -4.52 -4.29 0.76
C ILE A 200 -3.64 -4.85 1.87
N VAL A 201 -4.26 -5.10 3.02
CA VAL A 201 -3.60 -5.70 4.18
C VAL A 201 -4.52 -6.73 4.83
N ASN A 202 -3.93 -7.64 5.60
CA ASN A 202 -4.71 -8.58 6.40
C ASN A 202 -5.70 -7.80 7.30
N GLY A 203 -6.90 -8.36 7.46
CA GLY A 203 -7.92 -7.84 8.36
C GLY A 203 -7.61 -8.18 9.82
N PHE A 204 -8.63 -8.26 10.66
CA PHE A 204 -8.48 -8.54 12.09
C PHE A 204 -9.07 -9.90 12.51
N ASN A 205 -9.83 -10.57 11.64
CA ASN A 205 -10.41 -11.88 11.88
C ASN A 205 -9.40 -13.01 11.61
N SER A 206 -8.48 -13.24 12.54
CA SER A 206 -7.50 -14.34 12.46
C SER A 206 -8.20 -15.68 12.23
N LYS A 207 -7.70 -16.48 11.28
CA LYS A 207 -8.23 -17.83 11.02
C LYS A 207 -8.03 -18.76 12.22
N GLU A 208 -6.91 -18.62 12.91
CA GLU A 208 -6.51 -19.50 14.02
C GLU A 208 -7.11 -19.07 15.36
N HIS A 209 -7.09 -17.76 15.65
CA HIS A 209 -7.41 -17.25 16.99
C HIS A 209 -8.67 -16.36 17.04
N GLY A 210 -9.28 -16.07 15.88
CA GLY A 210 -10.49 -15.25 15.78
C GLY A 210 -10.27 -13.73 15.85
N ALA A 211 -11.36 -12.98 15.71
CA ALA A 211 -11.35 -11.53 15.51
C ALA A 211 -10.79 -10.70 16.67
N LYS A 212 -11.14 -11.06 17.92
CA LYS A 212 -10.66 -10.30 19.08
C LYS A 212 -9.14 -10.35 19.17
N TRP A 213 -8.56 -11.55 19.03
CA TRP A 213 -7.12 -11.73 19.10
C TRP A 213 -6.40 -11.01 17.95
N GLY A 214 -6.88 -11.13 16.70
CA GLY A 214 -6.23 -10.45 15.57
C GLY A 214 -6.33 -8.93 15.66
N GLN A 215 -7.43 -8.40 16.20
CA GLN A 215 -7.54 -6.98 16.53
C GLN A 215 -6.52 -6.54 17.58
N GLU A 216 -6.31 -7.33 18.64
CA GLU A 216 -5.29 -7.07 19.66
C GLU A 216 -3.87 -7.09 19.08
N GLN A 217 -3.56 -8.00 18.15
CA GLN A 217 -2.25 -8.01 17.47
C GLN A 217 -2.03 -6.75 16.64
N ARG A 218 -3.02 -6.37 15.82
CA ARG A 218 -2.93 -5.18 14.96
C ARG A 218 -2.81 -3.89 15.78
N LEU A 219 -3.59 -3.75 16.84
CA LEU A 219 -3.51 -2.59 17.73
C LEU A 219 -2.20 -2.57 18.50
N GLY A 220 -1.77 -3.72 19.03
CA GLY A 220 -0.50 -3.87 19.74
C GLY A 220 0.68 -3.46 18.87
N TYR A 221 0.70 -3.85 17.59
CA TYR A 221 1.69 -3.40 16.63
C TYR A 221 1.68 -1.87 16.46
N ASN A 222 0.53 -1.29 16.14
CA ASN A 222 0.41 0.15 15.92
C ASN A 222 0.80 0.99 17.16
N GLU A 223 0.54 0.49 18.36
CA GLU A 223 0.82 1.21 19.61
C GLU A 223 2.27 1.05 20.07
N LYS A 224 2.92 -0.08 19.78
CA LYS A 224 4.20 -0.45 20.41
C LYS A 224 5.35 -0.66 19.44
N HIS A 225 5.07 -0.96 18.18
CA HIS A 225 6.07 -1.43 17.22
C HIS A 225 6.16 -0.56 15.97
N TYR A 226 5.04 -0.01 15.49
CA TYR A 226 5.00 0.87 14.32
C TYR A 226 5.97 2.06 14.46
N HIS A 227 6.88 2.20 13.51
CA HIS A 227 7.96 3.20 13.50
C HIS A 227 8.85 3.15 14.75
N GLN A 228 9.03 1.97 15.37
CA GLN A 228 9.90 1.76 16.53
C GLN A 228 11.05 0.80 16.19
N PRO A 229 12.18 0.82 16.92
CA PRO A 229 13.25 -0.16 16.74
C PRO A 229 12.78 -1.62 16.88
N SER A 230 11.74 -1.84 17.69
CA SER A 230 11.13 -3.16 17.89
C SER A 230 10.35 -3.70 16.70
N ASP A 231 10.11 -2.92 15.63
CA ASP A 231 9.68 -3.47 14.34
C ASP A 231 10.85 -4.19 13.66
N ALA A 232 11.22 -5.32 14.26
CA ALA A 232 12.34 -6.15 13.87
C ALA A 232 11.83 -7.57 13.64
N TYR A 233 12.45 -8.25 12.67
CA TYR A 233 12.07 -9.61 12.35
C TYR A 233 12.29 -10.52 13.55
N SER A 234 11.32 -11.40 13.77
CA SER A 234 11.37 -12.41 14.81
C SER A 234 10.91 -13.75 14.23
N PRO A 235 11.55 -14.88 14.57
CA PRO A 235 11.06 -16.21 14.19
C PRO A 235 9.67 -16.55 14.74
N GLN A 236 9.13 -15.76 15.67
CA GLN A 236 7.78 -15.92 16.21
C GLN A 236 6.71 -15.25 15.32
N MET A 237 7.10 -14.43 14.34
CA MET A 237 6.16 -13.86 13.38
C MET A 237 5.57 -14.99 12.52
N ASN A 238 4.25 -15.05 12.43
CA ASN A 238 3.56 -15.93 11.50
C ASN A 238 3.41 -15.19 10.15
N THR A 239 4.35 -15.48 9.24
CA THR A 239 4.45 -14.86 7.92
C THR A 239 3.48 -15.44 6.88
N ASP A 240 2.62 -16.39 7.26
CA ASP A 240 1.54 -16.86 6.38
C ASP A 240 0.58 -15.73 6.01
N GLY A 241 0.43 -14.72 6.87
CA GLY A 241 -0.32 -13.50 6.54
C GLY A 241 0.28 -12.72 5.35
N PHE A 242 1.61 -12.67 5.24
CA PHE A 242 2.30 -12.05 4.11
C PHE A 242 2.06 -12.85 2.83
N ALA A 243 2.20 -14.18 2.93
CA ALA A 243 1.96 -15.09 1.82
C ALA A 243 0.51 -15.04 1.32
N GLN A 244 -0.46 -14.91 2.23
CA GLN A 244 -1.87 -14.74 1.90
C GLN A 244 -2.10 -13.51 1.00
N ILE A 245 -1.56 -12.35 1.38
CA ILE A 245 -1.67 -11.12 0.58
C ILE A 245 -0.95 -11.26 -0.76
N ALA A 246 0.26 -11.84 -0.76
CA ALA A 246 1.02 -12.10 -1.98
C ALA A 246 0.24 -12.99 -2.97
N ASN A 247 -0.40 -14.04 -2.48
CA ASN A 247 -1.21 -14.95 -3.29
C ASN A 247 -2.44 -14.25 -3.89
N ILE A 248 -3.14 -13.43 -3.12
CA ILE A 248 -4.29 -12.65 -3.61
C ILE A 248 -3.84 -11.70 -4.73
N LEU A 249 -2.77 -10.94 -4.51
CA LEU A 249 -2.28 -9.95 -5.49
C LEU A 249 -1.62 -10.60 -6.72
N PHE A 250 -1.03 -11.79 -6.57
CA PHE A 250 -0.60 -12.59 -7.71
C PHE A 250 -1.80 -13.02 -8.55
N THR A 251 -2.86 -13.57 -7.95
CA THR A 251 -4.06 -14.00 -8.69
C THR A 251 -4.72 -12.84 -9.44
N VAL A 252 -4.87 -11.69 -8.79
CA VAL A 252 -5.42 -10.48 -9.40
C VAL A 252 -4.55 -10.00 -10.57
N GLY A 253 -3.24 -9.84 -10.37
CA GLY A 253 -2.38 -9.35 -11.44
C GLY A 253 -2.16 -10.37 -12.54
N TYR A 254 -2.21 -11.68 -12.27
CA TYR A 254 -2.19 -12.72 -13.29
C TYR A 254 -3.43 -12.62 -14.19
N LYS A 255 -4.63 -12.48 -13.60
CA LYS A 255 -5.87 -12.25 -14.36
C LYS A 255 -5.78 -10.97 -15.19
N LEU A 256 -5.43 -9.85 -14.55
CA LEU A 256 -5.22 -8.58 -15.25
C LEU A 256 -4.18 -8.70 -16.37
N SER A 257 -3.13 -9.48 -16.20
CA SER A 257 -2.07 -9.60 -17.20
C SER A 257 -2.50 -10.29 -18.50
N ASN A 258 -3.61 -11.04 -18.47
CA ASN A 258 -4.12 -11.82 -19.59
C ASN A 258 -5.39 -11.23 -20.23
N GLU A 259 -6.05 -10.27 -19.58
CA GLU A 259 -7.20 -9.56 -20.14
C GLU A 259 -6.78 -8.40 -21.06
N THR A 260 -7.74 -7.87 -21.83
CA THR A 260 -7.54 -6.70 -22.73
C THR A 260 -8.12 -5.42 -22.15
N THR A 261 -8.95 -5.49 -21.12
CA THR A 261 -9.57 -4.35 -20.46
C THR A 261 -8.63 -3.71 -19.43
N PHE A 262 -8.93 -2.46 -19.07
CA PHE A 262 -8.27 -1.72 -18.01
C PHE A 262 -9.32 -1.43 -16.93
N PRO A 263 -9.04 -1.70 -15.64
CA PRO A 263 -9.90 -1.26 -14.55
C PRO A 263 -10.10 0.26 -14.60
N GLN A 264 -11.28 0.73 -14.22
CA GLN A 264 -11.64 2.14 -14.19
C GLN A 264 -11.81 2.65 -12.75
N TRP A 265 -11.84 3.98 -12.62
CA TRP A 265 -12.32 4.62 -11.39
C TRP A 265 -13.84 4.58 -11.33
N LYS A 266 -14.39 4.29 -10.15
CA LYS A 266 -15.84 4.23 -9.93
C LYS A 266 -16.45 5.62 -9.98
N SER A 267 -17.76 5.67 -10.24
CA SER A 267 -18.52 6.93 -10.24
C SER A 267 -18.44 7.58 -8.85
N GLY A 268 -17.99 8.85 -8.81
CA GLY A 268 -17.79 9.60 -7.57
C GLY A 268 -16.35 9.64 -7.06
N SER A 269 -15.43 8.84 -7.60
CA SER A 269 -14.00 8.94 -7.26
C SER A 269 -13.40 10.26 -7.75
N GLU A 270 -12.66 10.93 -6.86
CA GLU A 270 -11.97 12.18 -7.17
C GLU A 270 -10.84 12.01 -8.21
N PHE A 271 -10.33 10.79 -8.43
CA PHE A 271 -9.24 10.50 -9.35
C PHE A 271 -9.69 10.19 -10.77
N LYS A 272 -11.01 10.01 -11.00
CA LYS A 272 -11.55 9.69 -12.31
C LYS A 272 -11.15 10.73 -13.37
N ALA A 273 -11.24 12.03 -13.03
CA ALA A 273 -10.87 13.10 -13.95
C ALA A 273 -9.38 13.07 -14.34
N ALA A 274 -8.50 12.69 -13.41
CA ALA A 274 -7.07 12.52 -13.69
C ALA A 274 -6.84 11.36 -14.66
N ARG A 275 -7.57 10.24 -14.51
CA ARG A 275 -7.51 9.12 -15.45
C ARG A 275 -7.99 9.48 -16.84
N ASP A 276 -9.15 10.14 -16.94
CA ASP A 276 -9.70 10.56 -18.22
C ASP A 276 -8.74 11.50 -18.97
N LYS A 277 -7.94 12.29 -18.24
CA LYS A 277 -6.87 13.13 -18.79
C LYS A 277 -5.63 12.31 -19.17
N SER A 278 -5.19 11.37 -18.34
CA SER A 278 -3.99 10.58 -18.61
C SER A 278 -4.16 9.63 -19.79
N MET A 279 -5.36 9.10 -20.03
CA MET A 279 -5.67 8.25 -21.19
C MET A 279 -5.61 8.95 -22.56
N LYS A 280 -5.57 10.29 -22.59
CA LYS A 280 -5.50 11.08 -23.83
C LYS A 280 -4.08 11.44 -24.27
N LYS A 281 -3.10 11.23 -23.38
CA LYS A 281 -1.67 11.41 -23.66
C LYS A 281 -1.10 10.08 -24.13
#